data_AF-A0A7X7GUZ9-F1
#
_entry.id   AF-A0A7X7GUZ9-F1
#
_cell.length_a   1.000
_cell.length_b   1.000
_cell.length_c   1.000
_cell.angle_alpha   90.00
_cell.angle_beta   90.00
_cell.angle_gamma   90.00
#
_symmetry.space_group_name_H-M   'P 1'
#
loop_
_entity.id
_entity.type
_entity.pdbx_description
1 polymer ?
#
loop_
_entity_poly.entity_id
_entity_poly.type
_entity_poly.pdbx_seq_one_letter_code
_entity_poly.pdbx_strand_id
1 'polypeptide(L)'
;MMTPSKIRFIASSSTVLVGLLAALVAGCGSSGSQPAATADDVDASSEEAARTAEEEEDTGSDESAPEEPAEPEGPNLSRPVADIISEPDNAWVYNFQGSEPYDKAQEKCDERFKDKPQERARCMSSARSSFVADAMEFKKNASGQLVWVVYRTQGSRLHQVYSVPVAFGEEAAGVLKVQKTGNGKGTPPLFGSAREFEVKLLSNYVMELQDPRHGRLTYDARIGFVSR
;
A
#
# COMPACT_ATOMS: atom_id res chain seq x y z
N MET A 1 6.03 62.73 -3.61
CA MET A 1 4.90 63.53 -3.11
C MET A 1 3.61 62.98 -3.72
N MET A 2 2.63 62.70 -2.86
CA MET A 2 1.17 62.54 -3.11
C MET A 2 0.65 61.39 -4.00
N THR A 3 0.28 60.30 -3.32
CA THR A 3 -0.91 59.43 -3.53
C THR A 3 -2.25 60.22 -3.45
N PRO A 4 -3.45 59.62 -3.56
CA PRO A 4 -3.98 58.53 -4.42
C PRO A 4 -5.36 58.89 -5.05
N SER A 5 -5.99 58.00 -5.82
CA SER A 5 -7.45 58.08 -6.06
C SER A 5 -8.17 56.74 -5.91
N LYS A 6 -9.41 56.84 -5.40
CA LYS A 6 -10.17 55.89 -4.59
C LYS A 6 -11.11 54.98 -5.41
N ILE A 7 -11.13 53.69 -5.04
CA ILE A 7 -12.27 52.87 -4.59
C ILE A 7 -13.62 53.05 -5.30
N ARG A 8 -14.17 51.95 -5.84
CA ARG A 8 -15.58 51.57 -5.64
C ARG A 8 -15.75 50.06 -5.44
N PHE A 9 -16.31 49.75 -4.28
CA PHE A 9 -16.92 48.49 -3.87
C PHE A 9 -18.07 48.10 -4.82
N ILE A 10 -18.17 46.82 -5.15
CA ILE A 10 -19.47 46.19 -5.47
C ILE A 10 -19.56 44.94 -4.60
N ALA A 11 -20.47 45.03 -3.62
CA ALA A 11 -20.92 43.93 -2.79
C ALA A 11 -21.63 42.89 -3.66
N SER A 12 -21.39 41.61 -3.41
CA SER A 12 -22.23 40.53 -3.94
C SER A 12 -22.71 39.67 -2.80
N SER A 13 -24.01 39.41 -2.85
CA SER A 13 -24.91 39.24 -1.71
C SER A 13 -24.91 37.84 -1.12
N SER A 14 -24.88 37.77 0.20
CA SER A 14 -25.26 36.62 1.01
C SER A 14 -26.68 36.17 0.69
N THR A 15 -26.87 34.90 0.32
CA THR A 15 -28.17 34.24 0.38
C THR A 15 -28.05 33.04 1.32
N VAL A 16 -28.55 33.22 2.54
CA VAL A 16 -28.77 32.16 3.52
C VAL A 16 -30.12 31.52 3.19
N LEU A 17 -30.14 30.23 2.88
CA LEU A 17 -31.39 29.45 2.84
C LEU A 17 -31.33 28.38 3.94
N VAL A 18 -32.05 28.67 5.03
CA VAL A 18 -32.41 27.70 6.07
C VAL A 18 -33.62 26.92 5.56
N GLY A 19 -33.50 25.60 5.50
CA GLY A 19 -34.57 24.69 5.09
C GLY A 19 -34.56 23.43 5.94
N LEU A 20 -35.29 23.50 7.05
CA LEU A 20 -35.64 22.41 7.96
C LEU A 20 -36.74 21.54 7.29
N LEU A 21 -36.61 20.21 7.27
CA LEU A 21 -37.73 19.30 7.55
C LEU A 21 -37.28 17.84 7.71
N ALA A 22 -37.72 17.24 8.82
CA ALA A 22 -37.57 15.85 9.19
C ALA A 22 -38.67 14.97 8.58
N ALA A 23 -38.37 13.70 8.31
CA ALA A 23 -39.33 12.61 8.39
C ALA A 23 -38.61 11.25 8.53
N LEU A 24 -38.89 10.58 9.65
CA LEU A 24 -38.57 9.18 9.92
C LEU A 24 -39.38 8.24 9.02
N VAL A 25 -38.77 7.15 8.54
CA VAL A 25 -39.47 5.87 8.37
C VAL A 25 -38.53 4.73 8.79
N ALA A 26 -39.01 3.96 9.75
CA ALA A 26 -38.42 2.74 10.28
C ALA A 26 -38.63 1.54 9.35
N GLY A 27 -37.72 0.59 9.37
CA GLY A 27 -37.86 -0.70 8.69
C GLY A 27 -36.88 -1.75 9.22
N CYS A 28 -37.27 -2.44 10.30
CA CYS A 28 -36.78 -3.76 10.68
C CYS A 28 -36.83 -4.70 9.48
N GLY A 29 -35.81 -5.50 9.21
CA GLY A 29 -35.58 -6.74 9.95
C GLY A 29 -35.89 -7.91 9.03
N SER A 30 -34.87 -8.45 8.37
CA SER A 30 -34.93 -9.70 7.64
C SER A 30 -33.80 -10.60 8.15
N SER A 31 -34.15 -11.45 9.10
CA SER A 31 -33.36 -12.62 9.49
C SER A 31 -33.86 -13.79 8.65
N GLY A 32 -33.00 -14.30 7.76
CA GLY A 32 -33.24 -15.48 6.95
C GLY A 32 -32.09 -16.46 7.12
N SER A 33 -32.41 -17.64 7.63
CA SER A 33 -31.53 -18.68 8.15
C SER A 33 -30.62 -19.31 7.09
N GLN A 34 -29.38 -19.58 7.48
CA GLN A 34 -28.43 -20.45 6.77
C GLN A 34 -28.57 -21.88 7.30
N PRO A 35 -28.66 -22.92 6.45
CA PRO A 35 -28.44 -24.30 6.88
C PRO A 35 -26.94 -24.62 6.94
N ALA A 36 -26.57 -25.33 7.99
CA ALA A 36 -25.25 -25.88 8.23
C ALA A 36 -24.87 -26.95 7.17
N ALA A 37 -23.64 -26.88 6.68
CA ALA A 37 -22.97 -28.01 6.04
C ALA A 37 -22.35 -28.87 7.14
N THR A 38 -22.71 -30.15 7.15
CA THR A 38 -22.07 -31.20 7.96
C THR A 38 -20.64 -31.42 7.46
N ALA A 39 -19.72 -31.46 8.40
CA ALA A 39 -18.37 -31.96 8.22
C ALA A 39 -18.36 -33.48 8.46
N ASP A 40 -17.78 -34.23 7.53
CA ASP A 40 -17.20 -35.55 7.78
C ASP A 40 -15.69 -35.31 8.03
N ASP A 41 -15.21 -35.52 9.26
CA ASP A 41 -14.51 -36.73 9.72
C ASP A 41 -13.29 -37.06 8.84
N VAL A 42 -12.08 -36.63 9.24
CA VAL A 42 -11.11 -37.39 10.09
C VAL A 42 -10.70 -38.69 9.41
N ASP A 43 -9.44 -38.77 8.97
CA ASP A 43 -8.59 -39.88 9.45
C ASP A 43 -7.11 -39.55 9.33
N ALA A 44 -6.41 -39.82 10.43
CA ALA A 44 -4.98 -39.74 10.60
C ALA A 44 -4.43 -41.17 10.63
N SER A 45 -3.31 -41.40 9.95
CA SER A 45 -2.44 -42.57 10.15
C SER A 45 -1.01 -42.01 10.17
N SER A 46 -0.30 -41.96 11.31
CA SER A 46 0.47 -43.06 11.96
C SER A 46 1.24 -43.88 10.92
N GLU A 47 2.55 -44.14 10.99
CA GLU A 47 3.49 -44.34 12.10
C GLU A 47 4.91 -44.44 11.45
N GLU A 48 5.95 -43.74 11.94
CA GLU A 48 7.10 -44.28 12.71
C GLU A 48 8.04 -45.25 11.95
N ALA A 49 9.31 -44.88 11.71
CA ALA A 49 10.54 -45.40 12.37
C ALA A 49 11.45 -46.03 11.26
N ALA A 50 12.79 -46.09 11.26
CA ALA A 50 13.83 -45.99 12.28
C ALA A 50 15.24 -45.84 11.64
N ARG A 51 16.18 -45.26 12.40
CA ARG A 51 17.61 -45.62 12.66
C ARG A 51 18.62 -45.79 11.49
N THR A 52 19.69 -44.97 11.38
CA THR A 52 21.01 -44.96 12.09
C THR A 52 22.09 -45.87 11.47
N ALA A 53 23.20 -45.27 10.98
CA ALA A 53 24.62 -45.69 11.05
C ALA A 53 25.46 -44.78 10.11
N GLU A 54 26.41 -43.98 10.64
CA GLU A 54 27.89 -44.17 10.55
C GLU A 54 28.41 -44.08 9.09
N GLU A 55 28.98 -42.96 8.65
CA GLU A 55 30.35 -42.43 8.89
C GLU A 55 31.44 -43.28 8.20
N GLU A 56 31.87 -42.86 7.01
CA GLU A 56 33.23 -43.08 6.48
C GLU A 56 33.72 -41.80 5.80
N GLU A 57 34.84 -41.27 6.32
CA GLU A 57 35.72 -40.31 5.66
C GLU A 57 36.26 -40.91 4.35
N ASP A 58 36.26 -40.13 3.27
CA ASP A 58 37.32 -40.24 2.26
C ASP A 58 37.78 -38.84 1.83
N THR A 59 39.08 -38.66 1.97
CA THR A 59 39.84 -37.43 1.79
C THR A 59 40.07 -37.17 0.30
N GLY A 60 39.28 -36.27 -0.28
CA GLY A 60 39.50 -35.71 -1.61
C GLY A 60 39.81 -34.21 -1.51
N SER A 61 41.10 -33.88 -1.39
CA SER A 61 41.61 -32.52 -1.49
C SER A 61 41.37 -31.97 -2.89
N ASP A 62 40.32 -31.17 -3.05
CA ASP A 62 40.10 -30.34 -4.25
C ASP A 62 40.19 -28.86 -3.87
N GLU A 63 40.92 -28.14 -4.70
CA GLU A 63 41.45 -26.81 -4.48
C GLU A 63 40.31 -25.79 -4.35
N SER A 64 40.13 -25.21 -3.16
CA SER A 64 39.15 -24.16 -2.91
C SER A 64 39.48 -22.91 -3.74
N ALA A 65 38.84 -22.80 -4.90
CA ALA A 65 38.57 -21.51 -5.52
C ALA A 65 37.81 -20.64 -4.50
N PRO A 66 38.12 -19.33 -4.39
CA PRO A 66 37.39 -18.46 -3.46
C PRO A 66 35.90 -18.50 -3.81
N GLU A 67 35.07 -18.98 -2.88
CA GLU A 67 33.63 -18.82 -2.96
C GLU A 67 33.34 -17.31 -2.97
N GLU A 68 32.87 -16.85 -4.13
CA GLU A 68 32.26 -15.53 -4.26
C GLU A 68 31.12 -15.47 -3.23
N PRO A 69 31.00 -14.39 -2.43
CA PRO A 69 29.96 -14.31 -1.42
C PRO A 69 28.61 -14.55 -2.08
N ALA A 70 27.87 -15.57 -1.62
CA ALA A 70 26.53 -15.85 -2.11
C ALA A 70 25.71 -14.55 -2.04
N GLU A 71 25.26 -14.07 -3.20
CA GLU A 71 24.33 -12.94 -3.23
C GLU A 71 23.12 -13.30 -2.36
N PRO A 72 22.62 -12.35 -1.56
CA PRO A 72 21.48 -12.60 -0.69
C PRO A 72 20.31 -13.11 -1.55
N GLU A 73 19.84 -14.32 -1.27
CA GLU A 73 18.70 -14.91 -1.97
C GLU A 73 17.50 -13.97 -1.81
N GLY A 74 17.10 -13.38 -2.93
CA GLY A 74 15.94 -12.50 -2.99
C GLY A 74 14.64 -13.27 -2.70
N PRO A 75 13.52 -12.55 -2.55
CA PRO A 75 12.20 -13.19 -2.47
C PRO A 75 11.97 -14.13 -3.66
N ASN A 76 11.32 -15.27 -3.42
CA ASN A 76 10.93 -16.19 -4.50
C ASN A 76 9.73 -15.58 -5.28
N LEU A 77 10.04 -14.77 -6.29
CA LEU A 77 9.07 -14.12 -7.16
C LEU A 77 8.78 -15.00 -8.37
N SER A 78 7.52 -15.01 -8.83
CA SER A 78 7.11 -15.85 -9.97
C SER A 78 7.57 -15.30 -11.32
N ARG A 79 7.95 -14.03 -11.38
CA ARG A 79 8.37 -13.27 -12.56
C ARG A 79 9.09 -11.97 -12.12
N PRO A 80 9.73 -11.21 -13.02
CA PRO A 80 10.40 -9.96 -12.66
C PRO A 80 9.49 -8.97 -11.92
N VAL A 81 10.06 -8.15 -11.04
CA VAL A 81 9.33 -7.14 -10.26
C VAL A 81 8.54 -6.21 -11.17
N ALA A 82 9.16 -5.75 -12.26
CA ALA A 82 8.53 -4.89 -13.25
C ALA A 82 7.20 -5.47 -13.79
N ASP A 83 7.16 -6.78 -14.06
CA ASP A 83 5.97 -7.45 -14.59
C ASP A 83 4.90 -7.65 -13.52
N ILE A 84 5.30 -7.92 -12.27
CA ILE A 84 4.36 -8.05 -11.14
C ILE A 84 3.69 -6.72 -10.83
N ILE A 85 4.45 -5.64 -10.68
CA ILE A 85 3.90 -4.37 -10.23
C ILE A 85 3.09 -3.63 -11.28
N SER A 86 3.31 -3.97 -12.56
CA SER A 86 2.61 -3.37 -13.70
C SER A 86 1.54 -4.27 -14.32
N GLU A 87 1.17 -5.36 -13.63
CA GLU A 87 0.10 -6.25 -14.09
C GLU A 87 -1.21 -5.47 -14.30
N PRO A 88 -1.90 -5.68 -15.44
CA PRO A 88 -3.17 -5.00 -15.69
C PRO A 88 -4.20 -5.25 -14.59
N ASP A 89 -4.96 -4.21 -14.25
CA ASP A 89 -6.01 -4.26 -13.22
C ASP A 89 -5.54 -4.58 -11.79
N ASN A 90 -4.22 -4.65 -11.56
CA ASN A 90 -3.66 -4.75 -10.23
C ASN A 90 -3.43 -3.36 -9.62
N ALA A 91 -3.98 -3.13 -8.43
CA ALA A 91 -3.65 -1.97 -7.61
C ALA A 91 -2.93 -2.40 -6.33
N TRP A 92 -1.94 -1.61 -5.94
CA TRP A 92 -1.22 -1.77 -4.69
C TRP A 92 -1.90 -0.93 -3.62
N VAL A 93 -2.57 -1.58 -2.68
CA VAL A 93 -3.42 -0.94 -1.67
C VAL A 93 -2.70 -0.86 -0.34
N TYR A 94 -2.70 0.33 0.26
CA TYR A 94 -1.94 0.62 1.46
C TYR A 94 -2.34 -0.27 2.64
N ASN A 95 -1.35 -1.01 3.16
CA ASN A 95 -1.49 -1.82 4.35
C ASN A 95 -0.98 -1.03 5.56
N PHE A 96 -1.89 -0.27 6.19
CA PHE A 96 -1.52 0.53 7.36
C PHE A 96 -0.87 -0.31 8.45
N GLN A 97 -1.42 -1.48 8.79
CA GLN A 97 -0.93 -2.32 9.88
C GLN A 97 0.46 -2.92 9.61
N GLY A 98 0.81 -3.14 8.35
CA GLY A 98 2.14 -3.60 7.97
C GLY A 98 3.17 -2.47 7.83
N SER A 99 2.82 -1.22 8.13
CA SER A 99 3.64 -0.05 7.85
C SER A 99 4.09 0.68 9.11
N GLU A 100 5.24 1.33 9.07
CA GLU A 100 5.82 2.07 10.19
C GLU A 100 4.92 3.19 10.76
N PRO A 101 4.09 3.89 9.95
CA PRO A 101 3.10 4.82 10.49
C PRO A 101 2.10 4.18 11.47
N TYR A 102 1.81 2.88 11.35
CA TYR A 102 0.98 2.17 12.33
C TYR A 102 1.72 1.97 13.63
N ASP A 103 2.96 1.50 13.61
CA ASP A 103 3.79 1.29 14.80
C ASP A 103 3.88 2.60 15.62
N LYS A 104 4.21 3.69 14.95
CA LYS A 104 4.26 5.05 15.54
C LYS A 104 2.92 5.51 16.10
N ALA A 105 1.83 5.23 15.38
CA ALA A 105 0.49 5.60 15.83
C ALA A 105 0.06 4.77 17.04
N GLN A 106 0.35 3.46 17.03
CA GLN A 106 0.02 2.54 18.10
C GLN A 106 0.70 2.98 19.39
N GLU A 107 2.01 3.17 19.38
CA GLU A 107 2.77 3.64 20.55
C GLU A 107 2.17 4.93 21.12
N LYS A 108 1.99 5.95 20.27
CA LYS A 108 1.46 7.26 20.68
C LYS A 108 0.01 7.19 21.19
N CYS A 109 -0.84 6.41 20.54
CA CYS A 109 -2.26 6.32 20.90
C CYS A 109 -2.46 5.45 22.15
N ASP A 110 -1.68 4.38 22.33
CA ASP A 110 -1.71 3.53 23.53
C ASP A 110 -1.22 4.30 24.76
N GLU A 111 -0.12 5.06 24.65
CA GLU A 111 0.39 5.88 25.75
C GLU A 111 -0.64 6.95 26.19
N ARG A 112 -1.25 7.64 25.22
CA ARG A 112 -2.17 8.75 25.50
C ARG A 112 -3.55 8.31 26.00
N PHE A 113 -4.01 7.11 25.61
CA PHE A 113 -5.38 6.65 25.80
C PHE A 113 -5.49 5.23 26.38
N LYS A 114 -4.56 4.86 27.28
CA LYS A 114 -4.43 3.52 27.87
C LYS A 114 -5.74 2.88 28.35
N ASP A 115 -6.52 3.60 29.16
CA ASP A 115 -7.78 3.10 29.73
C ASP A 115 -9.03 3.61 28.98
N LYS A 116 -8.82 4.14 27.77
CA LYS A 116 -9.81 4.88 26.97
C LYS A 116 -9.94 4.26 25.58
N PRO A 117 -10.57 3.07 25.47
CA PRO A 117 -10.56 2.30 24.24
C PRO A 117 -11.23 3.02 23.06
N GLN A 118 -12.26 3.83 23.31
CA GLN A 118 -12.93 4.58 22.25
C GLN A 118 -12.05 5.72 21.71
N GLU A 119 -11.40 6.47 22.59
CA GLU A 119 -10.48 7.54 22.21
C GLU A 119 -9.22 6.99 21.52
N ARG A 120 -8.72 5.85 21.99
CA ARG A 120 -7.64 5.12 21.30
C ARG A 120 -8.04 4.74 19.88
N ALA A 121 -9.21 4.14 19.69
CA ALA A 121 -9.70 3.76 18.37
C ALA A 121 -9.84 4.97 17.43
N ARG A 122 -10.35 6.10 17.95
CA ARG A 122 -10.43 7.37 17.21
C ARG A 122 -9.04 7.89 16.85
N CYS A 123 -8.08 7.84 17.77
CA CYS A 123 -6.69 8.23 17.53
C CYS A 123 -6.06 7.42 16.39
N MET A 124 -6.21 6.10 16.40
CA MET A 124 -5.72 5.22 15.33
C MET A 124 -6.42 5.47 14.00
N SER A 125 -7.74 5.67 14.01
CA SER A 125 -8.50 6.02 12.81
C SER A 125 -8.04 7.35 12.21
N SER A 126 -7.78 8.36 13.05
CA SER A 126 -7.25 9.64 12.60
C SER A 126 -5.86 9.50 11.98
N ALA A 127 -4.98 8.73 12.61
CA ALA A 127 -3.65 8.44 12.07
C ALA A 127 -3.72 7.81 10.68
N ARG A 128 -4.55 6.76 10.51
CA ARG A 128 -4.80 6.12 9.21
C ARG A 128 -5.31 7.12 8.17
N SER A 129 -6.35 7.89 8.51
CA SER A 129 -7.02 8.81 7.57
C SER A 129 -6.18 10.01 7.13
N SER A 130 -5.09 10.29 7.84
CA SER A 130 -4.15 11.38 7.51
C SER A 130 -3.24 11.04 6.33
N PHE A 131 -3.08 9.76 6.03
CA PHE A 131 -2.32 9.29 4.87
C PHE A 131 -3.13 9.47 3.57
N VAL A 132 -2.44 9.72 2.46
CA VAL A 132 -3.06 10.13 1.20
C VAL A 132 -2.87 9.11 0.07
N ALA A 133 -1.82 8.30 0.12
CA ALA A 133 -1.51 7.31 -0.91
C ALA A 133 -2.16 5.95 -0.62
N ASP A 134 -3.50 5.92 -0.56
CA ASP A 134 -4.28 4.73 -0.17
C ASP A 134 -4.16 3.58 -1.16
N ALA A 135 -3.95 3.89 -2.45
CA ALA A 135 -3.66 2.90 -3.47
C ALA A 135 -2.80 3.50 -4.58
N MET A 136 -2.13 2.64 -5.34
CA MET A 136 -1.39 3.06 -6.53
C MET A 136 -1.38 1.99 -7.61
N GLU A 137 -1.12 2.43 -8.84
CA GLU A 137 -0.97 1.56 -10.01
C GLU A 137 0.27 1.98 -10.82
N PHE A 138 0.96 1.02 -11.40
CA PHE A 138 1.94 1.23 -12.46
C PHE A 138 1.31 0.74 -13.76
N LYS A 139 0.83 1.64 -14.61
CA LYS A 139 0.07 1.26 -15.80
C LYS A 139 0.46 2.01 -17.05
N LYS A 140 0.29 1.36 -18.20
CA LYS A 140 0.41 2.03 -19.49
C LYS A 140 -0.83 2.90 -19.72
N ASN A 141 -0.62 4.17 -20.06
CA ASN A 141 -1.69 5.07 -20.47
C ASN A 141 -2.12 4.79 -21.93
N ALA A 142 -3.07 5.57 -22.45
CA ALA A 142 -3.57 5.41 -23.82
C ALA A 142 -2.51 5.55 -24.91
N SER A 143 -1.39 6.24 -24.65
CA SER A 143 -0.25 6.37 -25.58
C SER A 143 0.81 5.28 -25.37
N GLY A 144 0.53 4.26 -24.54
CA GLY A 144 1.47 3.19 -24.23
C GLY A 144 2.60 3.56 -23.27
N GLN A 145 2.62 4.81 -22.75
CA GLN A 145 3.63 5.26 -21.80
C GLN A 145 3.29 4.74 -20.40
N LEU A 146 4.30 4.19 -19.71
CA LEU A 146 4.17 3.75 -18.33
C LEU A 146 4.02 4.96 -17.39
N VAL A 147 2.98 4.93 -16.56
CA VAL A 147 2.63 5.99 -15.62
C VAL A 147 2.42 5.36 -14.25
N TRP A 148 3.02 5.99 -13.24
CA TRP A 148 2.71 5.71 -11.85
C TRP A 148 1.57 6.64 -11.41
N VAL A 149 0.48 6.06 -10.90
CA VAL A 149 -0.72 6.78 -10.47
C VAL A 149 -0.98 6.49 -9.00
N VAL A 150 -1.25 7.52 -8.22
CA VAL A 150 -1.59 7.41 -6.79
C VAL A 150 -3.01 7.90 -6.56
N TYR A 151 -3.74 7.12 -5.77
CA TYR A 151 -5.14 7.32 -5.44
C TYR A 151 -5.32 7.55 -3.94
N ARG A 152 -6.28 8.42 -3.61
CA ARG A 152 -6.83 8.60 -2.27
C ARG A 152 -8.27 8.13 -2.24
N THR A 153 -8.63 7.36 -1.22
CA THR A 153 -10.01 6.99 -0.95
C THR A 153 -10.72 8.16 -0.29
N GLN A 154 -11.84 8.60 -0.87
CA GLN A 154 -12.73 9.58 -0.27
C GLN A 154 -14.17 9.05 -0.37
N GLY A 155 -14.75 8.69 0.79
CA GLY A 155 -16.03 7.98 0.82
C GLY A 155 -15.90 6.61 0.15
N SER A 156 -16.76 6.34 -0.83
CA SER A 156 -16.77 5.09 -1.60
C SER A 156 -16.00 5.15 -2.92
N ARG A 157 -15.23 6.22 -3.16
CA ARG A 157 -14.55 6.47 -4.44
C ARG A 157 -13.05 6.62 -4.26
N LEU A 158 -12.32 6.22 -5.31
CA LEU A 158 -10.90 6.51 -5.47
C LEU A 158 -10.73 7.77 -6.31
N HIS A 159 -10.01 8.74 -5.75
CA HIS A 159 -9.65 9.97 -6.42
C HIS A 159 -8.17 9.92 -6.79
N GLN A 160 -7.86 10.09 -8.07
CA GLN A 160 -6.47 10.26 -8.49
C GLN A 160 -5.93 11.58 -7.90
N VAL A 161 -4.90 11.48 -7.07
CA VAL A 161 -4.26 12.64 -6.43
C VAL A 161 -2.91 12.97 -7.04
N TYR A 162 -2.27 12.00 -7.69
CA TYR A 162 -1.00 12.19 -8.36
C TYR A 162 -0.84 11.21 -9.54
N SER A 163 -0.16 11.65 -10.59
CA SER A 163 0.30 10.76 -11.65
C SER A 163 1.55 11.30 -12.31
N VAL A 164 2.52 10.44 -12.63
CA VAL A 164 3.76 10.85 -13.31
C VAL A 164 4.24 9.76 -14.26
N PRO A 165 4.76 10.12 -15.45
CA PRO A 165 5.46 9.16 -16.30
C PRO A 165 6.66 8.57 -15.56
N VAL A 166 6.84 7.26 -15.70
CA VAL A 166 7.98 6.56 -15.09
C VAL A 166 8.66 5.63 -16.08
N ALA A 167 9.91 5.32 -15.79
CA ALA A 167 10.66 4.24 -16.41
C ALA A 167 11.15 3.27 -15.33
N PHE A 168 11.14 1.99 -15.66
CA PHE A 168 11.76 0.96 -14.85
C PHE A 168 13.25 0.88 -15.21
N GLY A 169 14.08 0.89 -14.18
CA GLY A 169 15.53 0.82 -14.26
C GLY A 169 16.05 -0.57 -13.90
N GLU A 170 17.19 -0.60 -13.22
CA GLU A 170 17.81 -1.84 -12.74
C GLU A 170 16.93 -2.56 -11.72
N GLU A 171 16.93 -3.88 -11.82
CA GLU A 171 16.30 -4.78 -10.87
C GLU A 171 17.37 -5.69 -10.25
N ALA A 172 17.40 -5.79 -8.93
CA ALA A 172 18.32 -6.66 -8.19
C ALA A 172 17.66 -7.15 -6.90
N ALA A 173 17.78 -8.45 -6.60
CA ALA A 173 17.27 -9.07 -5.37
C ALA A 173 15.80 -8.70 -5.01
N GLY A 174 14.91 -8.64 -6.01
CA GLY A 174 13.50 -8.28 -5.80
C GLY A 174 13.24 -6.78 -5.55
N VAL A 175 14.25 -5.93 -5.79
CA VAL A 175 14.17 -4.47 -5.74
C VAL A 175 14.29 -3.90 -7.15
N LEU A 176 13.33 -3.07 -7.55
CA LEU A 176 13.30 -2.38 -8.83
C LEU A 176 13.48 -0.87 -8.63
N LYS A 177 14.42 -0.27 -9.36
CA LYS A 177 14.55 1.19 -9.44
C LYS A 177 13.48 1.77 -10.37
N VAL A 178 12.79 2.81 -9.91
CA VAL A 178 11.76 3.51 -10.68
C VAL A 178 12.13 4.98 -10.82
N GLN A 179 12.28 5.44 -12.06
CA GLN A 179 12.63 6.83 -12.38
C GLN A 179 11.42 7.60 -12.87
N LYS A 180 11.21 8.81 -12.34
CA LYS A 180 10.21 9.77 -12.82
C LYS A 180 10.78 10.49 -14.05
N THR A 181 10.17 10.28 -15.22
CA THR A 181 10.73 10.70 -16.51
C THR A 181 10.13 11.98 -17.08
N GLY A 182 9.13 12.57 -16.41
CA GLY A 182 8.48 13.78 -16.88
C GLY A 182 7.78 14.56 -15.78
N ASN A 183 7.00 15.56 -16.18
CA ASN A 183 6.21 16.35 -15.25
C ASN A 183 5.00 15.55 -14.77
N GLY A 184 4.85 15.45 -13.45
CA GLY A 184 3.68 14.87 -12.82
C GLY A 184 2.47 15.81 -12.84
N LYS A 185 1.27 15.23 -12.68
CA LYS A 185 0.04 15.95 -12.37
C LYS A 185 -0.27 15.78 -10.89
N GLY A 186 -0.62 16.86 -10.20
CA GLY A 186 -0.86 16.86 -8.75
C GLY A 186 0.41 17.02 -7.91
N THR A 187 0.25 17.05 -6.59
CA THR A 187 1.36 17.13 -5.63
C THR A 187 1.79 15.72 -5.22
N PRO A 188 3.09 15.38 -5.28
CA PRO A 188 3.55 14.02 -4.93
C PRO A 188 3.28 13.74 -3.44
N PRO A 189 2.45 12.72 -3.11
CA PRO A 189 2.18 12.34 -1.73
C PRO A 189 3.36 11.58 -1.12
N LEU A 190 4.15 10.89 -1.96
CA LEU A 190 5.30 10.08 -1.60
C LEU A 190 6.57 10.56 -2.32
N PHE A 191 7.72 10.30 -1.70
CA PHE A 191 9.06 10.57 -2.20
C PHE A 191 9.36 12.03 -2.55
N GLY A 192 8.50 12.98 -2.15
CA GLY A 192 8.70 14.41 -2.35
C GLY A 192 9.22 14.77 -3.75
N SER A 193 10.37 15.46 -3.79
CA SER A 193 11.07 15.88 -5.01
C SER A 193 12.05 14.84 -5.58
N ALA A 194 12.19 13.66 -4.96
CA ALA A 194 13.09 12.62 -5.46
C ALA A 194 12.69 12.20 -6.88
N ARG A 195 13.68 12.13 -7.77
CA ARG A 195 13.48 11.72 -9.18
C ARG A 195 13.46 10.21 -9.34
N GLU A 196 13.98 9.48 -8.38
CA GLU A 196 14.04 8.02 -8.36
C GLU A 196 13.55 7.53 -6.99
N PHE A 197 12.98 6.33 -6.97
CA PHE A 197 12.66 5.58 -5.77
C PHE A 197 12.75 4.08 -6.07
N GLU A 198 12.87 3.28 -5.02
CA GLU A 198 12.94 1.82 -5.12
C GLU A 198 11.59 1.19 -4.77
N VAL A 199 11.24 0.15 -5.51
CA VAL A 199 10.11 -0.71 -5.26
C VAL A 199 10.64 -2.09 -4.89
N LYS A 200 10.41 -2.53 -3.66
CA LYS A 200 10.79 -3.86 -3.21
C LYS A 200 9.56 -4.74 -3.14
N LEU A 201 9.63 -5.96 -3.66
CA LEU A 201 8.61 -6.97 -3.40
C LEU A 201 9.06 -7.87 -2.25
N LEU A 202 8.16 -8.11 -1.30
CA LEU A 202 8.36 -9.12 -0.26
C LEU A 202 7.75 -10.47 -0.69
N SER A 203 6.80 -10.42 -1.61
CA SER A 203 6.22 -11.56 -2.32
C SER A 203 5.54 -11.05 -3.61
N ASN A 204 4.92 -11.94 -4.37
CA ASN A 204 4.09 -11.54 -5.52
C ASN A 204 2.90 -10.64 -5.15
N TYR A 205 2.54 -10.55 -3.87
CA TYR A 205 1.34 -9.84 -3.40
C TYR A 205 1.63 -8.73 -2.39
N VAL A 206 2.88 -8.57 -1.95
CA VAL A 206 3.25 -7.57 -0.94
C VAL A 206 4.42 -6.74 -1.47
N MET A 207 4.17 -5.45 -1.60
CA MET A 207 5.15 -4.43 -2.00
C MET A 207 5.54 -3.60 -0.79
N GLU A 208 6.83 -3.30 -0.68
CA GLU A 208 7.42 -2.43 0.32
C GLU A 208 8.07 -1.23 -0.37
N LEU A 209 7.84 -0.04 0.19
CA LEU A 209 8.43 1.23 -0.22
C LEU A 209 9.08 1.88 0.99
N GLN A 210 10.27 2.45 0.81
CA GLN A 210 10.94 3.26 1.83
C GLN A 210 10.74 4.75 1.53
N ASP A 211 9.79 5.39 2.22
CA ASP A 211 9.53 6.82 2.03
C ASP A 211 10.31 7.68 3.05
N PRO A 212 11.00 8.76 2.63
CA PRO A 212 11.78 9.60 3.55
C PRO A 212 10.95 10.29 4.65
N ARG A 213 9.65 10.52 4.42
CA ARG A 213 8.77 11.23 5.36
C ARG A 213 7.97 10.28 6.24
N HIS A 214 7.58 9.14 5.69
CA HIS A 214 6.67 8.20 6.34
C HIS A 214 7.36 6.93 6.85
N GLY A 215 8.60 6.68 6.44
CA GLY A 215 9.32 5.47 6.77
C GLY A 215 8.92 4.30 5.88
N ARG A 216 8.96 3.09 6.43
CA ARG A 216 8.57 1.87 5.72
C ARG A 216 7.06 1.83 5.48
N LEU A 217 6.66 1.67 4.22
CA LEU A 217 5.28 1.55 3.77
C LEU A 217 5.08 0.21 3.08
N THR A 218 4.03 -0.51 3.43
CA THR A 218 3.65 -1.77 2.79
C THR A 218 2.32 -1.64 2.08
N TYR A 219 2.20 -2.38 0.98
CA TYR A 219 1.05 -2.39 0.09
C TYR A 219 0.72 -3.82 -0.33
N ASP A 220 -0.57 -4.15 -0.30
CA ASP A 220 -1.07 -5.44 -0.74
C ASP A 220 -1.61 -5.33 -2.17
N ALA A 221 -1.29 -6.28 -3.04
CA ALA A 221 -1.85 -6.38 -4.38
C ALA A 221 -3.36 -6.69 -4.31
N ARG A 222 -4.17 -5.96 -5.08
CA ARG A 222 -5.62 -6.18 -5.20
C ARG A 222 -6.07 -5.97 -6.65
N ILE A 223 -6.56 -7.05 -7.23
CA ILE A 223 -7.13 -7.06 -8.59
C ILE A 223 -8.51 -6.39 -8.58
N GLY A 224 -8.78 -5.53 -9.56
CA GLY A 224 -10.09 -4.89 -9.75
C GLY A 224 -10.42 -3.83 -8.69
N PHE A 225 -9.45 -3.41 -7.87
CA PHE A 225 -9.66 -2.41 -6.83
C PHE A 225 -9.94 -1.01 -7.40
N VAL A 226 -9.27 -0.66 -8.51
CA VAL A 226 -9.53 0.57 -9.25
C VAL A 226 -10.50 0.24 -10.37
N SER A 227 -11.75 0.69 -10.25
CA SER A 227 -12.73 0.60 -11.33
C SER A 227 -12.32 1.51 -12.49
N ARG A 228 -12.17 0.95 -13.69
CA ARG A 228 -11.92 1.71 -14.92
C ARG A 228 -13.17 2.43 -15.42
#